data_AF-A0A1E1XUQ7-F1
#
_entry.id   AF-A0A1E1XUQ7-F1
#
_cell.length_a   1.000
_cell.length_b   1.000
_cell.length_c   1.000
_cell.angle_alpha   90.00
_cell.angle_beta   90.00
_cell.angle_gamma   90.00
#
_symmetry.space_group_name_H-M   'P 1'
#
loop_
_entity.id
_entity.type
_entity.pdbx_description
1 polymer ?
#
loop_
_entity_poly.entity_id
_entity_poly.type
_entity_poly.pdbx_seq_one_letter_code
_entity_poly.pdbx_strand_id
1 'polypeptide(L)'
;VFLAALVGACWAHKDGAPASACATMIPQHNDSKHEEAGPSTPYTLVQDKKDFKAGDTVAVTLSGAPFKGFFIKAFDDKNKEIGQFEASGESKPVTECSGVTHTNSNDKTAVKVIWKAPAGASGQVQFRATVVENYQKYIIGLHSTVA
;
A
#
# COMPACT_ATOMS: atom_id res chain seq x y z
N VAL A 1 -15.21 -43.53 -2.45
CA VAL A 1 -14.22 -42.45 -2.22
C VAL A 1 -14.55 -41.32 -3.18
N PHE A 2 -15.34 -40.34 -2.74
CA PHE A 2 -15.63 -39.14 -3.54
C PHE A 2 -14.58 -38.08 -3.16
N LEU A 3 -13.69 -37.78 -4.11
CA LEU A 3 -12.62 -36.80 -3.92
C LEU A 3 -13.24 -35.39 -3.89
N ALA A 4 -13.06 -34.70 -2.77
CA ALA A 4 -13.47 -33.32 -2.59
C ALA A 4 -12.60 -32.39 -3.46
N ALA A 5 -13.20 -31.73 -4.45
CA ALA A 5 -12.60 -30.58 -5.10
C ALA A 5 -13.03 -29.32 -4.34
N LEU A 6 -12.30 -28.98 -3.28
CA LEU A 6 -12.32 -27.65 -2.70
C LEU A 6 -11.64 -26.71 -3.69
N VAL A 7 -12.42 -26.18 -4.63
CA VAL A 7 -12.01 -25.03 -5.44
C VAL A 7 -11.94 -23.87 -4.46
N GLY A 8 -10.74 -23.61 -3.93
CA GLY A 8 -10.47 -22.42 -3.12
C GLY A 8 -10.82 -21.21 -3.97
N ALA A 9 -11.98 -20.61 -3.70
CA ALA A 9 -12.37 -19.35 -4.30
C ALA A 9 -11.29 -18.34 -3.92
N CYS A 10 -10.40 -18.03 -4.86
CA CYS A 10 -9.37 -17.03 -4.66
C CYS A 10 -10.10 -15.69 -4.45
N TRP A 11 -10.16 -15.24 -3.21
CA TRP A 11 -10.69 -13.94 -2.87
C TRP A 11 -9.73 -12.89 -3.43
N ALA A 12 -9.95 -12.50 -4.68
CA ALA A 12 -9.58 -11.17 -5.12
C ALA A 12 -10.33 -10.22 -4.18
N HIS A 13 -9.62 -9.67 -3.19
CA HIS A 13 -10.23 -8.73 -2.26
C HIS A 13 -10.48 -7.44 -3.02
N LYS A 14 -11.61 -7.38 -3.73
CA LYS A 14 -12.11 -6.17 -4.39
C LYS A 14 -12.12 -4.97 -3.44
N ASP A 15 -12.23 -5.25 -2.14
CA ASP A 15 -12.32 -4.27 -1.08
C ASP A 15 -10.96 -3.96 -0.40
N GLY A 16 -9.82 -4.41 -0.92
CA GLY A 16 -8.48 -4.09 -0.38
C GLY A 16 -7.72 -5.22 0.29
N ALA A 17 -6.42 -5.03 0.52
CA ALA A 17 -5.53 -6.02 1.13
C ALA A 17 -5.94 -6.40 2.57
N PRO A 18 -5.86 -7.69 2.95
CA PRO A 18 -6.07 -8.14 4.32
C PRO A 18 -4.84 -7.86 5.21
N ALA A 19 -5.01 -7.95 6.53
CA ALA A 19 -3.90 -7.78 7.49
C ALA A 19 -2.73 -8.77 7.27
N SER A 20 -2.98 -9.95 6.69
CA SER A 20 -1.89 -10.89 6.34
C SER A 20 -0.91 -10.32 5.30
N ALA A 21 -1.31 -9.32 4.51
CA ALA A 21 -0.42 -8.62 3.58
C ALA A 21 0.66 -7.79 4.29
N CYS A 22 0.50 -7.51 5.59
CA CYS A 22 1.47 -6.77 6.37
C CYS A 22 2.87 -7.40 6.37
N ALA A 23 2.96 -8.73 6.34
CA ALA A 23 4.22 -9.45 6.44
C ALA A 23 5.14 -9.26 5.22
N THR A 24 4.56 -9.26 4.01
CA THR A 24 5.34 -9.28 2.77
C THR A 24 5.09 -8.09 1.87
N MET A 25 3.94 -7.41 2.01
CA MET A 25 3.39 -6.48 1.01
C MET A 25 3.19 -7.11 -0.39
N ILE A 26 3.28 -8.43 -0.51
CA ILE A 26 3.16 -9.17 -1.77
C ILE A 26 1.74 -9.79 -1.82
N PRO A 27 0.89 -9.41 -2.79
CA PRO A 27 -0.38 -10.07 -3.05
C PRO A 27 -0.18 -11.58 -3.21
N GLN A 28 -0.98 -12.38 -2.50
CA GLN A 28 -0.90 -13.84 -2.51
C GLN A 28 -1.99 -14.38 -3.44
N HIS A 29 -1.68 -14.48 -4.73
CA HIS A 29 -2.56 -15.07 -5.75
C HIS A 29 -1.82 -16.20 -6.49
N ASN A 30 -2.56 -17.18 -6.98
CA ASN A 30 -1.98 -18.22 -7.84
C ASN A 30 -1.52 -17.60 -9.17
N ASP A 31 -0.39 -18.07 -9.70
CA ASP A 31 0.17 -17.67 -11.00
C ASP A 31 0.47 -16.17 -11.17
N SER A 32 0.69 -15.48 -10.05
CA SER A 32 0.85 -14.04 -10.03
C SER A 32 2.33 -13.66 -10.24
N LYS A 33 2.60 -12.65 -11.07
CA LYS A 33 3.94 -12.14 -11.36
C LYS A 33 4.12 -10.76 -10.73
N HIS A 34 5.21 -10.58 -9.98
CA HIS A 34 5.68 -9.25 -9.60
C HIS A 34 6.93 -8.85 -10.36
N GLU A 35 7.06 -7.54 -10.52
CA GLU A 35 8.32 -6.88 -10.81
C GLU A 35 8.66 -5.97 -9.63
N GLU A 36 9.96 -5.85 -9.32
CA GLU A 36 10.45 -4.84 -8.39
C GLU A 36 10.41 -3.46 -9.05
N ALA A 37 9.99 -2.44 -8.30
CA ALA A 37 10.04 -1.08 -8.78
C ALA A 37 11.50 -0.68 -9.08
N GLY A 38 11.74 -0.22 -10.30
CA GLY A 38 13.02 0.28 -10.76
C GLY A 38 12.88 1.61 -11.50
N PRO A 39 13.96 2.13 -12.11
CA PRO A 39 13.94 3.42 -12.82
C PRO A 39 12.90 3.54 -13.94
N SER A 40 12.46 2.41 -14.52
CA SER A 40 11.45 2.35 -15.58
C SER A 40 10.02 2.10 -15.07
N THR A 41 9.82 2.06 -13.75
CA THR A 41 8.48 1.85 -13.17
C THR A 41 7.55 3.00 -13.60
N PRO A 42 6.30 2.73 -14.02
CA PRO A 42 5.39 3.77 -14.48
C PRO A 42 4.66 4.46 -13.31
N TYR A 43 5.06 4.19 -12.07
CA TYR A 43 4.41 4.66 -10.84
C TYR A 43 5.36 5.53 -10.01
N THR A 44 4.80 6.54 -9.36
CA THR A 44 5.52 7.38 -8.40
C THR A 44 4.79 7.37 -7.07
N LEU A 45 5.54 7.42 -5.99
CA LEU A 45 5.02 7.61 -4.64
C LEU A 45 5.69 8.87 -4.08
N VAL A 46 4.90 9.91 -3.82
CA VAL A 46 5.44 11.22 -3.43
C VAL A 46 4.80 11.65 -2.11
N GLN A 47 5.64 11.94 -1.11
CA GLN A 47 5.23 12.53 0.16
C GLN A 47 5.48 14.04 0.18
N ASP A 48 4.57 14.81 0.78
CA ASP A 48 4.70 16.29 0.85
C ASP A 48 5.78 16.76 1.82
N LYS A 49 6.11 15.96 2.84
CA LYS A 49 7.24 16.19 3.75
C LYS A 49 7.77 14.88 4.31
N LYS A 50 9.03 14.92 4.77
CA LYS A 50 9.71 13.78 5.39
C LYS A 50 9.72 13.86 6.91
N ASP A 51 10.04 15.03 7.44
CA ASP A 51 10.10 15.26 8.88
C ASP A 51 8.70 15.46 9.47
N PHE A 52 8.45 14.88 10.63
CA PHE A 52 7.20 15.01 11.36
C PHE A 52 7.44 15.23 12.85
N LYS A 53 6.46 15.85 13.50
CA LYS A 53 6.29 15.88 14.95
C LYS A 53 4.93 15.26 15.33
N ALA A 54 4.73 15.01 16.61
CA ALA A 54 3.50 14.39 17.09
C ALA A 54 2.25 15.15 16.61
N GLY A 55 1.28 14.41 16.07
CA GLY A 55 0.03 14.97 15.55
C GLY A 55 0.10 15.57 14.15
N ASP A 56 1.28 15.68 13.54
CA ASP A 56 1.40 16.06 12.13
C ASP A 56 0.72 15.05 11.21
N THR A 57 0.24 15.55 10.08
CA THR A 57 -0.15 14.73 8.94
C THR A 57 0.85 14.86 7.80
N VAL A 58 1.01 13.80 7.03
CA VAL A 58 1.81 13.75 5.78
C VAL A 58 0.89 13.26 4.68
N ALA A 59 0.80 14.01 3.59
CA ALA A 59 0.07 13.58 2.41
C ALA A 59 0.99 12.77 1.49
N VAL A 60 0.52 11.59 1.08
CA VAL A 60 1.25 10.71 0.17
C VAL A 60 0.41 10.47 -1.07
N THR A 61 0.96 10.75 -2.24
CA THR A 61 0.30 10.57 -3.54
C THR A 61 0.97 9.44 -4.29
N LEU A 62 0.21 8.40 -4.59
CA LEU A 62 0.58 7.37 -5.57
C LEU A 62 -0.03 7.76 -6.91
N SER A 63 0.77 7.83 -7.97
CA SER A 63 0.27 8.15 -9.32
C SER A 63 1.03 7.42 -10.41
N GLY A 64 0.47 7.30 -11.61
CA GLY A 64 1.13 6.63 -12.73
C GLY A 64 0.18 6.13 -13.82
N ALA A 65 0.58 5.02 -14.46
CA ALA A 65 -0.29 4.24 -15.34
C ALA A 65 -1.57 3.77 -14.60
N PRO A 66 -2.64 3.35 -15.30
CA PRO A 66 -3.84 2.84 -14.64
C PRO A 66 -3.55 1.63 -13.73
N PHE A 67 -4.00 1.71 -12.48
CA PHE A 67 -3.90 0.62 -11.49
C PHE A 67 -5.25 0.39 -10.79
N LYS A 68 -5.47 -0.85 -10.35
CA LYS A 68 -6.72 -1.27 -9.69
C LYS A 68 -6.63 -1.20 -8.17
N GLY A 69 -5.45 -1.48 -7.62
CA GLY A 69 -5.24 -1.56 -6.18
C GLY A 69 -3.86 -1.09 -5.75
N PHE A 70 -3.74 -0.84 -4.45
CA PHE A 70 -2.47 -0.51 -3.81
C PHE A 70 -2.45 -1.02 -2.37
N PHE A 71 -1.23 -1.13 -1.84
CA PHE A 71 -0.97 -1.25 -0.42
C PHE A 71 0.25 -0.42 -0.06
N ILE A 72 0.08 0.57 0.82
CA ILE A 72 1.13 1.50 1.23
C ILE A 72 1.38 1.30 2.74
N LYS A 73 2.65 1.20 3.15
CA LYS A 73 3.06 1.14 4.56
C LYS A 73 3.99 2.29 4.91
N ALA A 74 3.91 2.75 6.15
CA ALA A 74 4.73 3.81 6.71
C ALA A 74 5.82 3.25 7.62
N PHE A 75 7.05 3.77 7.49
CA PHE A 75 8.22 3.34 8.25
C PHE A 75 8.99 4.55 8.78
N ASP A 76 9.58 4.41 9.97
CA ASP A 76 10.56 5.37 10.50
C ASP A 76 11.96 5.17 9.89
N ASP A 77 12.92 5.97 10.34
CA ASP A 77 14.33 5.93 9.91
C ASP A 77 15.04 4.61 10.24
N LYS A 78 14.49 3.81 11.16
CA LYS A 78 14.98 2.50 11.57
C LYS A 78 14.22 1.36 10.90
N ASN A 79 13.41 1.66 9.88
CA ASN A 79 12.55 0.71 9.17
C ASN A 79 11.47 0.06 10.06
N LYS A 80 11.07 0.70 11.16
CA LYS A 80 9.96 0.23 11.99
C LYS A 80 8.66 0.86 11.51
N GLU A 81 7.61 0.05 11.46
CA GLU A 81 6.25 0.51 11.13
C GLU A 81 5.77 1.58 12.13
N ILE A 82 5.22 2.68 11.61
CA ILE A 82 4.87 3.83 12.44
C ILE A 82 3.64 4.60 11.96
N GLY A 83 2.85 5.09 12.92
CA GLY A 83 1.70 5.96 12.67
C GLY A 83 0.50 5.24 12.09
N GLN A 84 -0.47 6.00 11.61
CA GLN A 84 -1.72 5.46 11.08
C GLN A 84 -2.19 6.27 9.88
N PHE A 85 -2.85 5.61 8.93
CA PHE A 85 -3.51 6.29 7.84
C PHE A 85 -4.95 6.64 8.19
N GLU A 86 -5.45 7.71 7.58
CA GLU A 86 -6.86 8.08 7.63
C GLU A 86 -7.66 7.35 6.54
N ALA A 87 -8.90 7.00 6.86
CA ALA A 87 -9.83 6.43 5.88
C ALA A 87 -10.34 7.53 4.93
N SER A 88 -10.62 7.14 3.69
CA SER A 88 -11.25 7.98 2.68
C SER A 88 -12.27 7.15 1.88
N GLY A 89 -12.92 7.76 0.88
CA GLY A 89 -13.79 7.00 -0.03
C GLY A 89 -13.04 5.95 -0.85
N GLU A 90 -11.74 6.15 -1.11
CA GLU A 90 -10.94 5.30 -1.99
C GLU A 90 -9.93 4.43 -1.24
N SER A 91 -9.71 4.71 0.05
CA SER A 91 -8.68 4.07 0.87
C SER A 91 -9.16 3.73 2.27
N LYS A 92 -8.73 2.58 2.79
CA LYS A 92 -8.98 2.17 4.17
C LYS A 92 -7.68 1.77 4.88
N PRO A 93 -7.52 2.08 6.18
CA PRO A 93 -6.34 1.70 6.94
C PRO A 93 -6.25 0.19 7.16
N VAL A 94 -5.03 -0.32 7.25
CA VAL A 94 -4.66 -1.64 7.77
C VAL A 94 -3.83 -1.38 9.02
N THR A 95 -4.53 -1.24 10.16
CA THR A 95 -3.99 -0.69 11.41
C THR A 95 -2.93 -1.58 12.06
N GLU A 96 -2.92 -2.88 11.73
CA GLU A 96 -2.03 -3.89 12.28
C GLU A 96 -0.56 -3.66 11.91
N CYS A 97 -0.28 -2.90 10.86
CA CYS A 97 1.07 -2.68 10.37
C CYS A 97 1.34 -1.29 9.78
N SER A 98 0.63 -0.27 10.28
CA SER A 98 0.74 1.11 9.80
C SER A 98 0.56 1.19 8.27
N GLY A 99 -0.44 0.48 7.76
CA GLY A 99 -0.72 0.33 6.32
C GLY A 99 -2.02 0.99 5.88
N VAL A 100 -2.19 1.13 4.57
CA VAL A 100 -3.43 1.57 3.91
C VAL A 100 -3.59 0.88 2.57
N THR A 101 -4.84 0.52 2.22
CA THR A 101 -5.17 -0.15 0.97
C THR A 101 -6.40 0.46 0.31
N HIS A 102 -6.66 0.10 -0.94
CA HIS A 102 -7.83 0.52 -1.70
C HIS A 102 -9.13 -0.05 -1.11
N THR A 103 -10.27 0.61 -1.38
CA THR A 103 -11.61 0.14 -0.99
C THR A 103 -12.39 -0.52 -2.12
N ASN A 104 -11.93 -0.36 -3.38
CA ASN A 104 -12.57 -0.91 -4.57
C ASN A 104 -11.52 -1.13 -5.68
N SER A 105 -11.83 -1.98 -6.65
CA SER A 105 -10.98 -2.32 -7.80
C SER A 105 -11.19 -1.43 -9.03
N ASN A 106 -11.84 -0.27 -8.90
CA ASN A 106 -12.00 0.66 -10.02
C ASN A 106 -10.64 1.16 -10.48
N ASP A 107 -10.51 1.46 -11.77
CA ASP A 107 -9.26 2.00 -12.31
C ASP A 107 -8.96 3.38 -11.72
N LYS A 108 -7.70 3.56 -11.34
CA LYS A 108 -7.16 4.78 -10.75
C LYS A 108 -5.89 5.15 -11.50
N THR A 109 -5.65 6.44 -11.68
CA THR A 109 -4.36 6.96 -12.17
C THR A 109 -3.62 7.71 -11.06
N ALA A 110 -4.32 8.09 -9.99
CA ALA A 110 -3.76 8.64 -8.78
C ALA A 110 -4.63 8.30 -7.56
N VAL A 111 -4.01 8.25 -6.39
CA VAL A 111 -4.68 8.23 -5.09
C VAL A 111 -3.86 9.04 -4.11
N LYS A 112 -4.53 9.83 -3.27
CA LYS A 112 -3.93 10.57 -2.17
C LYS A 112 -4.35 9.94 -0.86
N VAL A 113 -3.39 9.51 -0.05
CA VAL A 113 -3.62 8.99 1.30
C VAL A 113 -3.01 9.93 2.33
N ILE A 114 -3.64 10.04 3.49
CA ILE A 114 -3.18 10.88 4.59
C ILE A 114 -2.65 9.98 5.69
N TRP A 115 -1.38 10.16 6.04
CA TRP A 115 -0.74 9.52 7.18
C TRP A 115 -0.71 10.49 8.36
N LYS A 116 -0.92 9.99 9.57
CA LYS A 116 -0.90 10.73 10.83
C LYS A 116 0.20 10.20 11.74
N ALA A 117 1.03 11.13 12.22
CA ALA A 117 2.09 10.84 13.16
C ALA A 117 1.53 10.37 14.52
N PRO A 118 2.15 9.37 15.16
CA PRO A 118 1.72 8.92 16.47
C PRO A 118 2.00 9.99 17.54
N ALA A 119 1.25 9.93 18.63
CA ALA A 119 1.46 10.82 19.77
C ALA A 119 2.84 10.59 20.39
N GLY A 120 3.52 11.68 20.79
CA GLY A 120 4.79 11.62 21.50
C GLY A 120 6.00 11.21 20.65
N ALA A 121 5.88 11.12 19.32
CA ALA A 121 7.00 10.82 18.43
C ALA A 121 7.30 11.99 17.48
N SER A 122 8.55 12.07 17.06
CA SER A 122 9.03 12.96 16.01
C SER A 122 10.19 12.28 15.28
N GLY A 123 10.43 12.66 14.04
CA GLY A 123 11.51 12.09 13.25
C GLY A 123 11.18 12.13 11.77
N GLN A 124 11.67 11.15 11.03
CA GLN A 124 11.43 11.03 9.59
C GLN A 124 10.53 9.85 9.30
N VAL A 125 9.61 10.02 8.35
CA VAL A 125 8.79 8.95 7.79
C VAL A 125 9.14 8.71 6.33
N GLN A 126 9.04 7.46 5.93
CA GLN A 126 9.22 6.96 4.57
C GLN A 126 8.08 6.00 4.26
N PHE A 127 7.64 5.95 3.00
CA PHE A 127 6.58 5.06 2.57
C PHE A 127 7.07 4.07 1.52
N ARG A 128 6.51 2.87 1.57
CA ARG A 128 6.68 1.85 0.53
C ARG A 128 5.33 1.41 0.03
N ALA A 129 5.23 1.15 -1.26
CA ALA A 129 4.01 0.73 -1.90
C ALA A 129 4.17 -0.55 -2.73
N THR A 130 3.09 -1.31 -2.75
CA THR A 130 2.78 -2.28 -3.79
C THR A 130 1.62 -1.74 -4.62
N VAL A 131 1.75 -1.80 -5.94
CA VAL A 131 0.76 -1.36 -6.91
C VAL A 131 0.24 -2.56 -7.68
N VAL A 132 -1.08 -2.69 -7.80
CA VAL A 132 -1.74 -3.81 -8.49
C VAL A 132 -2.34 -3.29 -9.79
N GLU A 133 -1.78 -3.70 -10.93
CA GLU A 133 -2.30 -3.33 -12.26
C GLU A 133 -3.55 -4.17 -12.57
N ASN A 134 -3.45 -5.48 -12.30
CA ASN A 134 -4.53 -6.43 -12.44
C ASN A 134 -4.27 -7.65 -11.53
N TYR A 135 -5.17 -8.64 -11.57
CA TYR A 135 -5.11 -9.81 -10.70
C TYR A 135 -3.78 -10.58 -10.76
N GLN A 136 -3.08 -10.57 -11.92
CA GLN A 136 -1.86 -11.34 -12.13
C GLN A 136 -0.59 -10.49 -12.16
N LYS A 137 -0.68 -9.15 -12.25
CA LYS A 137 0.48 -8.26 -12.41
C LYS A 137 0.50 -7.15 -11.37
N TYR A 138 1.61 -7.05 -10.65
CA TYR A 138 1.83 -6.09 -9.57
C TYR A 138 3.28 -5.62 -9.53
N ILE A 139 3.49 -4.38 -9.11
CA ILE A 139 4.81 -3.78 -8.86
C ILE A 139 4.99 -3.67 -7.36
N ILE A 140 6.09 -4.19 -6.83
CA ILE A 140 6.42 -4.14 -5.41
C ILE A 140 7.63 -3.24 -5.17
N GLY A 141 7.89 -2.89 -3.91
CA GLY A 141 9.12 -2.16 -3.56
C GLY A 141 9.16 -0.72 -4.06
N LEU A 142 8.02 -0.08 -4.35
CA LEU A 142 8.00 1.32 -4.75
C LEU A 142 8.27 2.22 -3.53
N HIS A 143 9.39 2.94 -3.51
CA HIS A 143 9.77 3.84 -2.42
C HIS A 143 9.29 5.27 -2.65
N SER A 144 8.91 5.96 -1.57
CA SER A 144 8.52 7.37 -1.64
C SER A 144 9.70 8.31 -1.87
N THR A 145 9.49 9.34 -2.68
CA THR A 145 10.32 10.55 -2.73
C THR A 145 9.60 11.72 -2.07
N VAL A 146 10.33 12.78 -1.74
CA VAL A 146 9.75 14.05 -1.25
C VAL A 146 9.57 14.99 -2.43
N ALA A 147 8.44 15.70 -2.47
CA ALA A 147 8.16 16.74 -3.47
C ALA A 147 9.11 17.94 -3.38
#